data_AF-A0A925QGE4-F1
#
_entry.id   AF-A0A925QGE4-F1
#
_cell.length_a   1.000
_cell.length_b   1.000
_cell.length_c   1.000
_cell.angle_alpha   90.00
_cell.angle_beta   90.00
_cell.angle_gamma   90.00
#
_symmetry.space_group_name_H-M   'P 1'
#
loop_
_entity.id
_entity.type
_entity.pdbx_description
1 polymer ?
#
loop_
_entity_poly.entity_id
_entity_poly.type
_entity_poly.pdbx_seq_one_letter_code
_entity_poly.pdbx_strand_id
1 'polypeptide(L)' 'MRHFLVMTAFAIAAAVVFGAVAKDSTKDRVLYGLKVFVEFMVIGLVLGWVLYFLPF' A
#
# COMPACT_ATOMS: atom_id res chain seq x y z
N MET A 1 -0.05 0.13 18.25
CA MET A 1 0.25 1.37 17.48
C MET A 1 1.50 1.28 16.60
N ARG A 2 2.66 0.77 17.07
CA ARG A 2 3.87 0.65 16.21
C ARG A 2 3.68 -0.15 14.91
N HIS A 3 2.95 -1.28 14.95
CA HIS A 3 2.73 -2.11 13.76
C HIS A 3 1.99 -1.35 12.64
N PHE A 4 1.02 -0.51 13.00
CA PHE A 4 0.27 0.29 12.04
C PHE A 4 1.17 1.33 11.37
N LEU A 5 1.98 2.06 12.16
CA LEU A 5 2.93 3.06 11.63
C LEU A 5 3.95 2.46 10.66
N VAL A 6 4.49 1.27 10.96
CA VAL A 6 5.46 0.59 10.10
C VAL A 6 4.80 0.14 8.79
N MET A 7 3.57 -0.37 8.83
CA MET A 7 2.81 -0.69 7.61
C MET A 7 2.51 0.54 6.77
N THR A 8 2.10 1.65 7.38
CA THR A 8 1.85 2.90 6.65
C THR A 8 3.13 3.43 6.00
N ALA A 9 4.26 3.43 6.72
CA ALA A 9 5.55 3.85 6.16
C ALA A 9 6.01 2.95 5.00
N PHE A 10 5.84 1.63 5.14
CA PHE A 10 6.13 0.68 4.07
C PHE A 10 5.25 0.89 2.84
N ALA A 11 3.94 1.09 3.04
CA ALA A 11 3.00 1.36 1.96
C ALA A 11 3.31 2.66 1.21
N ILE A 12 3.71 3.72 1.93
CA ILE A 12 4.15 4.99 1.32
C ILE A 12 5.41 4.76 0.48
N ALA A 13 6.42 4.07 1.01
CA ALA A 13 7.66 3.79 0.28
C ALA A 13 7.41 2.95 -0.98
N ALA A 14 6.61 1.89 -0.88
CA ALA A 14 6.22 1.07 -2.02
C ALA A 14 5.47 1.88 -3.08
N ALA A 15 4.49 2.71 -2.68
CA ALA A 15 3.73 3.55 -3.60
C ALA A 15 4.62 4.56 -4.35
N VAL A 16 5.62 5.14 -3.69
CA VAL A 16 6.60 6.04 -4.31
C VAL A 16 7.48 5.28 -5.32
N VAL A 17 7.98 4.10 -4.97
CA VAL A 17 8.83 3.29 -5.87
C VAL A 17 8.03 2.81 -7.09
N PHE A 18 6.85 2.25 -6.89
CA PHE A 18 6.00 1.79 -8.00
C PHE A 18 5.50 2.95 -8.86
N GLY A 19 5.10 4.07 -8.25
CA GLY A 19 4.74 5.30 -8.96
C GLY A 19 5.92 5.87 -9.75
N ALA A 20 7.14 5.81 -9.22
CA ALA A 20 8.34 6.24 -9.92
C ALA A 20 8.71 5.29 -11.07
N VAL A 21 8.56 3.97 -10.94
CA VAL A 21 9.00 3.04 -12.00
C VAL A 21 8.02 2.95 -13.17
N ALA A 22 6.72 3.16 -12.94
CA ALA A 22 5.70 2.70 -13.88
C ALA A 22 5.44 3.56 -15.13
N LYS A 23 5.68 4.89 -15.13
CA LYS A 23 5.27 5.75 -16.26
C LYS A 23 6.11 7.03 -16.47
N ASP A 24 6.23 7.46 -17.73
CA ASP A 24 6.98 8.66 -18.13
C ASP A 24 6.25 9.99 -17.86
N SER A 25 4.92 9.98 -17.77
CA SER A 25 4.11 11.19 -17.53
C SER A 25 3.82 11.40 -16.05
N THR A 26 4.17 12.57 -15.50
CA THR A 26 4.03 12.93 -14.08
C THR A 26 2.61 12.72 -13.53
N LYS A 27 1.57 13.06 -14.30
CA LYS A 27 0.17 12.86 -13.87
C LYS A 27 -0.17 11.39 -13.72
N ASP A 28 0.26 10.57 -14.67
CA ASP A 28 -0.03 9.15 -14.64
C ASP A 28 0.78 8.41 -13.57
N ARG A 29 2.02 8.84 -13.29
CA ARG A 29 2.81 8.33 -12.15
C ARG A 29 2.07 8.52 -10.83
N VAL A 30 1.52 9.72 -10.60
CA VAL A 30 0.81 10.04 -9.35
C VAL A 30 -0.48 9.22 -9.23
N LEU A 31 -1.26 9.12 -10.31
CA LEU A 31 -2.49 8.32 -10.31
C LEU A 31 -2.20 6.83 -10.08
N TYR A 32 -1.14 6.32 -10.69
CA TYR A 32 -0.74 4.93 -10.56
C TYR A 32 -0.18 4.62 -9.17
N GLY A 33 0.67 5.49 -8.63
CA GLY A 33 1.16 5.39 -7.25
C GLY A 33 0.02 5.43 -6.21
N LEU A 34 -0.98 6.30 -6.42
CA LEU A 34 -2.17 6.35 -5.56
C LEU A 34 -2.99 5.04 -5.65
N LYS A 35 -3.14 4.49 -6.86
CA LYS A 35 -3.85 3.22 -7.06
C LYS A 35 -3.15 2.06 -6.34
N VAL A 36 -1.83 1.95 -6.47
CA VAL A 36 -1.02 0.93 -5.79
C VAL A 36 -1.08 1.10 -4.27
N PHE A 37 -1.04 2.34 -3.76
CA PHE A 37 -1.20 2.61 -2.33
C PHE A 37 -2.55 2.10 -1.79
N VAL A 38 -3.64 2.38 -2.51
CA VAL A 38 -4.98 1.92 -2.14
C VAL A 38 -5.07 0.40 -2.18
N GLU A 39 -4.54 -0.25 -3.21
CA GLU A 39 -4.49 -1.72 -3.30
C GLU A 39 -3.74 -2.33 -2.11
N PHE A 40 -2.58 -1.77 -1.76
CA PHE A 40 -1.80 -2.24 -0.60
C PHE A 40 -2.55 -2.07 0.73
N MET A 41 -3.20 -0.92 0.93
CA MET A 41 -3.99 -0.65 2.14
C MET A 41 -5.20 -1.59 2.24
N VAL A 42 -5.92 -1.80 1.14
CA VAL A 42 -7.09 -2.69 1.10
C VAL A 42 -6.68 -4.13 1.37
N ILE A 43 -5.67 -4.64 0.67
CA ILE A 43 -5.19 -6.01 0.87
C ILE A 43 -4.68 -6.21 2.30
N GLY A 44 -3.91 -5.25 2.84
CA GLY A 44 -3.45 -5.29 4.23
C GLY A 44 -4.58 -5.33 5.25
N LEU A 45 -5.64 -4.55 5.03
CA LEU A 45 -6.82 -4.54 5.91
C LEU A 45 -7.63 -5.84 5.80
N VAL A 46 -7.82 -6.34 4.58
CA VAL A 46 -8.51 -7.61 4.31
C VAL A 46 -7.74 -8.76 4.95
N LEU A 47 -6.43 -8.83 4.77
CA LEU A 47 -5.59 -9.84 5.41
C LEU A 47 -5.63 -9.72 6.93
N GLY A 48 -5.55 -8.52 7.49
CA GLY A 48 -5.69 -8.31 8.93
C GLY A 48 -7.04 -8.78 9.48
N TRP A 49 -8.13 -8.54 8.74
CA TRP A 49 -9.46 -9.01 9.09
C TRP A 49 -9.61 -10.53 8.96
N VAL A 50 -9.12 -11.13 7.88
CA VAL A 50 -9.12 -12.60 7.69
C VAL A 50 -8.28 -13.30 8.76
N LEU A 51 -7.08 -12.77 9.04
CA LEU A 51 -6.19 -13.31 10.06
C LEU A 51 -6.74 -13.13 11.48
N TYR A 52 -7.62 -12.15 11.72
CA TYR A 52 -8.30 -12.01 13.02
C TYR A 52 -9.21 -13.21 13.34
N PHE A 53 -9.78 -13.87 12.31
CA PHE A 53 -10.62 -15.06 12.50
C PHE A 53 -9.82 -16.37 12.57
N LEU A 54 -8.52 -16.35 12.28
CA LEU A 54 -7.66 -17.52 12.44
C LEU A 54 -7.20 -17.60 13.90
N PRO A 55 -7.67 -18.59 14.68
CA PRO A 55 -7.24 -18.76 16.06
C PRO A 55 -5.88 -19.47 16.04
N PHE A 56 -4.80 -18.69 16.05
CA PHE A 56 -3.47 -19.17 16.45
C PHE A 56 -3.17 -18.72 17.88
#